data_AF-A0A410TQG3-F1
#
_entry.id   AF-A0A410TQG3-F1
#
_cell.length_a   1.000
_cell.length_b   1.000
_cell.length_c   1.000
_cell.angle_alpha   90.00
_cell.angle_beta   90.00
_cell.angle_gamma   90.00
#
_symmetry.space_group_name_H-M   'P 1'
#
loop_
_entity.id
_entity.type
_entity.pdbx_description
1 polymer ?
#
loop_
_entity_poly.entity_id
_entity_poly.type
_entity_poly.pdbx_seq_one_letter_code
_entity_poly.pdbx_strand_id
1 'polypeptide(L)'
;MQRTRATNAGKIGLLAAVGLVPLGYHLASLSTMTDPAAVVTGVAVPVACSALVVAATVPVARSPLSPAHTLRITGWSALGALTLGAVALLFVTYEMSQGPPPTRPLVVIVGAASIGSAFGLAFGLTDARQQRTQDQLERANGQITVLNRVLRHNIRNAMTVVRGRAQLVRARGEAGDADTAVTDHAAVIEENAERLLSVSDHARHIDAVIGPDDGAADVATTTDLVETVESTVERLRAEHPDADFDCPEAEACPVRAHPLAEVAVSEVIENAVVHAGEGPSRVDMSVRRDGDSATVRVADDGPGIPPGTVDAIRRGYETSMRHADGLGLWLVRWVVDRSAGALEFDADCDGQVVRIRFERAVLPDADERETAGTERPTPPEIGDAASDD
;
A
#
# COMPACT_ATOMS: atom_id res chain seq x y z
N MET A 1 16.03 -0.34 6.80
CA MET A 1 16.23 -0.63 5.35
C MET A 1 17.55 -1.34 4.99
N GLN A 2 18.69 -1.11 5.67
CA GLN A 2 19.99 -1.69 5.28
C GLN A 2 20.09 -3.24 5.40
N ARG A 3 19.53 -3.86 6.45
CA ARG A 3 19.55 -5.34 6.63
C ARG A 3 18.83 -6.11 5.52
N THR A 4 17.73 -5.56 4.99
CA THR A 4 16.90 -6.18 3.95
C THR A 4 17.60 -6.15 2.58
N ARG A 5 18.37 -5.09 2.29
CA ARG A 5 19.16 -4.98 1.05
C ARG A 5 20.31 -5.99 1.01
N ALA A 6 21.02 -6.18 2.13
CA ALA A 6 22.12 -7.16 2.24
C ALA A 6 21.64 -8.60 2.05
N THR A 7 20.48 -8.97 2.60
CA THR A 7 19.90 -10.31 2.43
C THR A 7 19.37 -10.56 1.03
N ASN A 8 18.89 -9.53 0.33
CA ASN A 8 18.45 -9.66 -1.05
C ASN A 8 19.65 -9.83 -2.01
N ALA A 9 20.76 -9.13 -1.74
CA ALA A 9 21.99 -9.24 -2.54
C ALA A 9 22.53 -10.67 -2.60
N GLY A 10 22.54 -11.40 -1.48
CA GLY A 10 22.97 -12.81 -1.46
C GLY A 10 22.10 -13.73 -2.31
N LYS A 11 20.78 -13.49 -2.33
CA LYS A 11 19.82 -14.29 -3.11
C LYS A 11 19.90 -14.00 -4.60
N ILE A 12 20.11 -12.73 -4.96
CA ILE A 12 20.38 -12.31 -6.34
C ILE A 12 21.70 -12.92 -6.83
N GLY A 13 22.73 -12.95 -5.97
CA GLY A 13 23.99 -13.63 -6.27
C GLY A 13 23.83 -15.12 -6.55
N LEU A 14 22.93 -15.80 -5.83
CA LEU A 14 22.62 -17.21 -6.09
C LEU A 14 21.92 -17.39 -7.45
N LEU A 15 20.95 -16.55 -7.80
CA LEU A 15 20.32 -16.56 -9.13
C LEU A 15 21.34 -16.29 -10.24
N ALA A 16 22.24 -15.34 -10.03
CA ALA A 16 23.32 -15.04 -10.96
C ALA A 16 24.24 -16.25 -11.15
N ALA A 17 24.58 -16.98 -10.08
CA ALA A 17 25.41 -18.18 -10.14
C ALA A 17 24.76 -19.31 -10.97
N VAL A 18 23.45 -19.51 -10.87
CA VAL A 18 22.70 -20.48 -11.69
C VAL A 18 22.86 -20.21 -13.19
N GLY A 19 22.99 -18.95 -13.60
CA GLY A 19 23.26 -18.58 -14.99
C GLY A 19 24.75 -18.49 -15.36
N LEU A 20 25.60 -17.88 -14.52
CA LEU A 20 27.00 -17.59 -14.84
C LEU A 20 27.87 -18.84 -14.95
N VAL A 21 27.65 -19.83 -14.08
CA VAL A 21 28.43 -21.08 -14.08
C VAL A 21 28.28 -21.83 -15.42
N PRO A 22 27.06 -22.17 -15.89
CA PRO A 22 26.91 -22.82 -17.19
C PRO A 22 27.29 -21.90 -18.37
N LEU A 23 27.04 -20.59 -18.27
CA LEU A 23 27.47 -19.63 -19.31
C LEU A 23 28.97 -19.69 -19.57
N GLY A 24 29.79 -19.66 -18.51
CA GLY A 24 31.25 -19.76 -18.62
C GLY A 24 31.70 -21.09 -19.23
N TYR A 25 31.04 -22.20 -18.87
CA TYR A 25 31.33 -23.52 -19.43
C TYR A 25 31.07 -23.58 -20.94
N HIS A 26 29.94 -23.05 -21.41
CA HIS A 26 29.60 -23.06 -22.84
C HIS A 26 30.53 -22.18 -23.68
N LEU A 27 30.89 -21.00 -23.15
CA LEU A 27 31.86 -20.11 -23.82
C LEU A 27 33.25 -20.75 -23.93
N ALA A 28 33.72 -21.45 -22.89
CA ALA A 28 34.98 -22.19 -22.94
C ALA A 28 34.94 -23.33 -23.98
N SER A 29 33.79 -24.00 -24.08
CA SER A 29 33.57 -25.13 -25.00
C SER A 29 33.59 -24.71 -26.49
N LEU A 30 33.25 -23.45 -26.80
CA LEU A 30 33.18 -22.91 -28.16
C LEU A 30 34.50 -23.10 -28.94
N SER A 31 35.64 -22.85 -28.28
CA SER A 31 36.98 -22.95 -28.90
C SER A 31 37.33 -24.34 -29.44
N THR A 32 36.58 -25.37 -29.00
CA THR A 32 36.85 -26.77 -29.34
C THR A 32 35.87 -27.33 -30.38
N MET A 33 34.86 -26.56 -30.80
CA MET A 33 33.81 -27.02 -31.72
C MET A 33 34.02 -26.48 -33.13
N THR A 34 33.99 -27.38 -34.12
CA THR A 34 34.15 -27.04 -35.54
C THR A 34 32.90 -27.32 -36.37
N ASP A 35 32.00 -28.18 -35.90
CA ASP A 35 30.73 -28.48 -36.56
C ASP A 35 29.67 -27.41 -36.26
N PRO A 36 29.10 -26.73 -37.28
CA PRO A 36 28.08 -25.70 -37.09
C PRO A 36 26.86 -26.19 -36.29
N ALA A 37 26.40 -27.43 -36.50
CA ALA A 37 25.23 -27.95 -35.80
C ALA A 37 25.50 -28.16 -34.31
N ALA A 38 26.68 -28.71 -33.96
CA ALA A 38 27.15 -28.82 -32.60
C ALA A 38 27.35 -27.45 -31.91
N VAL A 39 27.80 -26.43 -32.64
CA VAL A 39 27.94 -25.07 -32.10
C VAL A 39 26.58 -24.47 -31.74
N VAL A 40 25.57 -24.62 -32.61
CA VAL A 40 24.22 -24.08 -32.34
C VAL A 40 23.58 -24.78 -31.14
N THR A 41 23.56 -26.11 -31.14
CA THR A 41 22.87 -26.91 -30.14
C THR A 41 23.61 -26.98 -28.80
N GLY A 42 24.95 -27.05 -28.84
CA GLY A 42 25.80 -27.21 -27.66
C GLY A 42 26.31 -25.91 -27.06
N VAL A 43 26.27 -24.78 -27.79
CA VAL A 43 26.77 -23.48 -27.29
C VAL A 43 25.73 -22.38 -27.46
N ALA A 44 25.26 -22.09 -28.66
CA ALA A 44 24.44 -20.89 -28.90
C ALA A 44 23.13 -20.88 -28.08
N VAL A 45 22.36 -21.97 -28.12
CA VAL A 45 21.10 -22.09 -27.36
C VAL A 45 21.35 -22.07 -25.85
N PRO A 46 22.25 -22.91 -25.29
CA PRO A 46 22.53 -22.87 -23.85
C PRO A 46 23.13 -21.55 -23.34
N VAL A 47 23.96 -20.87 -24.14
CA VAL A 47 24.48 -19.52 -23.83
C VAL A 47 23.32 -18.53 -23.74
N ALA A 48 22.39 -18.54 -24.70
CA ALA A 48 21.23 -17.66 -24.66
C ALA A 48 20.36 -17.90 -23.42
N CYS A 49 20.08 -19.16 -23.06
CA CYS A 49 19.34 -19.50 -21.84
C CYS A 49 20.07 -19.03 -20.58
N SER A 50 21.37 -19.28 -20.49
CA SER A 50 22.18 -18.90 -19.31
C SER A 50 22.30 -17.39 -19.19
N ALA A 51 22.51 -16.68 -20.30
CA ALA A 51 22.53 -15.22 -20.37
C ALA A 51 21.18 -14.61 -19.97
N LEU A 52 20.05 -15.23 -20.35
CA LEU A 52 18.72 -14.79 -19.95
C LEU A 52 18.53 -14.87 -18.42
N VAL A 53 19.00 -15.95 -17.78
CA VAL A 53 18.96 -16.08 -16.31
C VAL A 53 19.82 -15.01 -15.63
N VAL A 54 21.01 -14.73 -16.15
CA VAL A 54 21.86 -13.64 -15.65
C VAL A 54 21.19 -12.28 -15.86
N ALA A 55 20.65 -12.01 -17.04
CA ALA A 55 19.98 -10.75 -17.37
C ALA A 55 18.78 -10.48 -16.46
N ALA A 56 18.04 -11.53 -16.06
CA ALA A 56 16.90 -11.42 -15.17
C ALA A 56 17.26 -10.95 -13.74
N THR A 57 18.53 -11.05 -13.33
CA THR A 57 18.97 -10.57 -12.02
C THR A 57 18.81 -9.05 -11.87
N VAL A 58 18.98 -8.28 -12.95
CA VAL A 58 18.88 -6.81 -12.95
C VAL A 58 17.46 -6.32 -12.64
N PRO A 59 16.40 -6.72 -13.40
CA PRO A 59 15.04 -6.31 -13.07
C PRO A 59 14.60 -6.87 -11.72
N VAL A 60 15.04 -8.07 -11.33
CA VAL A 60 14.74 -8.63 -10.00
C VAL A 60 15.38 -7.80 -8.88
N ALA A 61 16.60 -7.31 -9.07
CA ALA A 61 17.32 -6.47 -8.11
C ALA A 61 16.73 -5.06 -7.98
N ARG A 62 16.23 -4.50 -9.10
CA ARG A 62 15.57 -3.17 -9.13
C ARG A 62 14.13 -3.21 -8.64
N SER A 63 13.48 -4.37 -8.71
CA SER A 63 12.10 -4.54 -8.27
C SER A 63 12.01 -4.50 -6.74
N PRO A 64 10.91 -3.96 -6.16
CA PRO A 64 10.61 -4.04 -4.73
C PRO A 64 10.13 -5.46 -4.35
N LEU A 65 10.80 -6.50 -4.87
CA LEU A 65 10.52 -7.89 -4.53
C LEU A 65 11.00 -8.17 -3.11
N SER A 66 10.12 -8.75 -2.29
CA SER A 66 10.52 -9.24 -0.99
C SER A 66 11.58 -10.35 -1.15
N PRO A 67 12.51 -10.51 -0.19
CA PRO A 67 13.53 -11.55 -0.27
C PRO A 67 12.98 -12.97 -0.40
N ALA A 68 11.72 -13.21 -0.02
CA ALA A 68 11.06 -14.51 -0.19
C ALA A 68 10.77 -14.81 -1.68
N HIS A 69 10.31 -13.81 -2.44
CA HIS A 69 10.03 -13.97 -3.87
C HIS A 69 11.32 -14.20 -4.66
N THR A 70 12.38 -13.46 -4.37
CA THR A 70 13.70 -13.68 -4.99
C THR A 70 14.21 -15.10 -4.75
N LEU A 71 14.03 -15.62 -3.53
CA LEU A 71 14.42 -16.98 -3.19
C LEU A 71 13.60 -18.02 -3.96
N ARG A 72 12.29 -17.81 -4.11
CA ARG A 72 11.42 -18.68 -4.91
C ARG A 72 11.81 -18.71 -6.38
N ILE A 73 12.04 -17.54 -6.99
CA ILE A 73 12.50 -17.44 -8.39
C ILE A 73 13.82 -18.22 -8.58
N THR A 74 14.76 -18.03 -7.65
CA THR A 74 16.03 -18.75 -7.65
C THR A 74 15.84 -20.25 -7.48
N GLY A 75 14.97 -20.66 -6.56
CA GLY A 75 14.63 -22.06 -6.30
C GLY A 75 14.04 -22.74 -7.53
N TRP A 76 13.12 -22.10 -8.24
CA TRP A 76 12.54 -22.64 -9.47
C TRP A 76 13.57 -22.75 -10.60
N SER A 77 14.44 -21.74 -10.77
CA SER A 77 15.52 -21.80 -11.76
C SER A 77 16.52 -22.92 -11.45
N ALA A 78 16.96 -23.06 -10.19
CA ALA A 78 17.83 -24.15 -9.78
C ALA A 78 17.18 -25.53 -9.93
N LEU A 79 15.90 -25.66 -9.56
CA LEU A 79 15.14 -26.89 -9.72
C LEU A 79 15.04 -27.29 -11.20
N GLY A 80 14.71 -26.35 -12.09
CA GLY A 80 14.68 -26.60 -13.53
C GLY A 80 16.03 -27.04 -14.09
N ALA A 81 17.13 -26.43 -13.63
CA ALA A 81 18.48 -26.82 -14.03
C ALA A 81 18.82 -28.25 -13.59
N LEU A 82 18.50 -28.60 -12.33
CA LEU A 82 18.75 -29.92 -11.78
C LEU A 82 17.91 -31.00 -12.46
N THR A 83 16.63 -30.74 -12.75
CA THR A 83 15.75 -31.74 -13.36
C THR A 83 16.16 -32.05 -14.79
N LEU A 84 16.35 -31.04 -15.66
CA LEU A 84 16.78 -31.30 -17.03
C LEU A 84 18.23 -31.79 -17.11
N GLY A 85 19.12 -31.30 -16.25
CA GLY A 85 20.49 -31.82 -16.14
C GLY A 85 20.51 -33.31 -15.74
N ALA A 86 19.68 -33.72 -14.78
CA ALA A 86 19.57 -35.12 -14.38
C ALA A 86 18.98 -36.02 -15.48
N VAL A 87 17.99 -35.53 -16.23
CA VAL A 87 17.43 -36.25 -17.39
C VAL A 87 18.50 -36.43 -18.47
N ALA A 88 19.27 -35.39 -18.78
CA ALA A 88 20.36 -35.48 -19.74
C ALA A 88 21.48 -36.41 -19.25
N LEU A 89 21.82 -36.39 -17.96
CA LEU A 89 22.77 -37.32 -17.36
C LEU A 89 22.29 -38.77 -17.53
N LEU A 90 21.03 -39.05 -17.23
CA LEU A 90 20.43 -40.38 -17.41
C LEU A 90 20.52 -40.83 -18.87
N PHE A 91 20.16 -39.94 -19.81
CA PHE A 91 20.23 -40.23 -21.25
C PHE A 91 21.66 -40.54 -21.70
N VAL A 92 22.63 -39.71 -21.30
CA VAL A 92 24.05 -39.92 -21.60
C VAL A 92 24.55 -41.25 -21.02
N THR A 93 24.19 -41.57 -19.77
CA THR A 93 24.60 -42.84 -19.15
C THR A 93 23.98 -44.05 -19.84
N TYR A 94 22.75 -43.92 -20.34
CA TYR A 94 22.10 -44.96 -21.13
C TYR A 94 22.82 -45.18 -22.45
N GLU A 95 23.15 -44.12 -23.21
CA GLU A 95 23.91 -44.27 -24.45
C GLU A 95 25.30 -44.89 -24.22
N MET A 96 25.99 -44.50 -23.14
CA MET A 96 27.27 -45.11 -22.76
C MET A 96 27.16 -46.61 -22.45
N SER A 97 25.97 -47.10 -22.06
CA SER A 97 25.74 -48.54 -21.86
C SER A 97 25.55 -49.32 -23.16
N GLN A 98 25.16 -48.64 -24.25
CA GLN A 98 24.83 -49.24 -25.54
C GLN A 98 25.96 -49.15 -26.57
N GLY A 99 26.98 -48.32 -26.32
CA GLY A 99 28.05 -48.08 -27.29
C GLY A 99 29.19 -47.21 -26.76
N PRO A 100 30.12 -46.78 -27.64
CA PRO A 100 31.18 -45.87 -27.26
C PRO A 100 30.60 -44.54 -26.74
N PRO A 101 31.25 -43.92 -25.74
CA PRO A 101 30.72 -42.70 -25.14
C PRO A 101 30.62 -41.55 -26.15
N PRO A 102 29.63 -40.65 -26.00
CA PRO A 102 29.59 -39.43 -26.78
C PRO A 102 30.87 -38.63 -26.54
N THR A 103 31.34 -37.91 -27.55
CA THR A 103 32.61 -37.18 -27.49
C THR A 103 32.62 -36.07 -26.43
N ARG A 104 31.43 -35.53 -26.08
CA ARG A 104 31.27 -34.41 -25.13
C ARG A 104 30.01 -34.54 -24.27
N PRO A 105 29.95 -35.51 -23.33
CA PRO A 105 28.76 -35.75 -22.51
C PRO A 105 28.36 -34.54 -21.66
N LEU A 106 29.36 -33.81 -21.13
CA LEU A 106 29.13 -32.65 -20.28
C LEU A 106 28.47 -31.47 -21.00
N VAL A 107 28.70 -31.29 -22.31
CA VAL A 107 28.02 -30.24 -23.10
C VAL A 107 26.52 -30.47 -23.14
N VAL A 108 26.09 -31.73 -23.30
CA VAL A 108 24.67 -32.10 -23.33
C VAL A 108 24.02 -31.89 -21.95
N ILE A 109 24.70 -32.34 -20.89
CA ILE A 109 24.20 -32.22 -19.51
C ILE A 109 24.08 -30.76 -19.07
N VAL A 110 25.17 -29.98 -19.24
CA VAL A 110 25.18 -28.55 -18.88
C VAL A 110 24.25 -27.76 -19.80
N GLY A 111 24.13 -28.14 -21.07
CA GLY A 111 23.19 -27.56 -22.02
C GLY A 111 21.73 -27.75 -21.60
N ALA A 112 21.36 -28.98 -21.22
CA ALA A 112 20.04 -29.28 -20.68
C ALA A 112 19.78 -28.53 -19.36
N ALA A 113 20.77 -28.44 -18.47
CA ALA A 113 20.67 -27.66 -17.25
C ALA A 113 20.46 -26.15 -17.53
N SER A 114 21.16 -25.56 -18.52
CA SER A 114 20.94 -24.17 -18.95
C SER A 114 19.51 -23.94 -19.42
N ILE A 115 18.98 -24.81 -20.29
CA ILE A 115 17.60 -24.73 -20.79
C ILE A 115 16.62 -24.85 -19.61
N GLY A 116 16.86 -25.80 -18.72
CA GLY A 116 16.03 -26.04 -17.54
C GLY A 116 16.01 -24.84 -16.60
N SER A 117 17.15 -24.18 -16.42
CA SER A 117 17.25 -22.98 -15.59
C SER A 117 16.43 -21.80 -16.12
N ALA A 118 16.35 -21.65 -17.45
CA ALA A 118 15.55 -20.62 -18.11
C ALA A 118 14.05 -20.90 -18.01
N PHE A 119 13.63 -22.17 -18.20
CA PHE A 119 12.25 -22.59 -17.95
C PHE A 119 11.86 -22.36 -16.48
N GLY A 120 12.73 -22.79 -15.56
CA GLY A 120 12.53 -22.58 -14.12
C GLY A 120 12.41 -21.11 -13.74
N LEU A 121 13.20 -20.23 -14.36
CA LEU A 121 13.06 -18.78 -14.18
C LEU A 121 11.68 -18.28 -14.64
N ALA A 122 11.24 -18.68 -15.83
CA ALA A 122 9.94 -18.25 -16.36
C ALA A 122 8.78 -18.69 -15.44
N PHE A 123 8.83 -19.94 -14.96
CA PHE A 123 7.89 -20.44 -13.95
C PHE A 123 7.99 -19.65 -12.64
N GLY A 124 9.19 -19.41 -12.12
CA GLY A 124 9.39 -18.66 -10.88
C GLY A 124 8.89 -17.21 -10.96
N LEU A 125 9.06 -16.54 -12.11
CA LEU A 125 8.51 -15.20 -12.34
C LEU A 125 6.98 -15.21 -12.38
N THR A 126 6.39 -16.24 -12.98
CA THR A 126 4.93 -16.38 -13.10
C THR A 126 4.31 -16.70 -11.74
N ASP A 127 4.91 -17.63 -10.99
CA ASP A 127 4.52 -17.99 -9.62
C ASP A 127 4.60 -16.78 -8.69
N ALA A 128 5.69 -16.00 -8.76
CA ALA A 128 5.84 -14.77 -7.96
C ALA A 128 4.79 -13.70 -8.32
N ARG A 129 4.39 -13.58 -9.59
CA ARG A 129 3.31 -12.67 -10.01
C ARG A 129 1.96 -13.15 -9.49
N GLN A 130 1.66 -14.44 -9.65
CA GLN A 130 0.40 -15.02 -9.22
C GLN A 130 0.19 -14.88 -7.71
N GLN A 131 1.22 -15.15 -6.90
CA GLN A 131 1.14 -14.99 -5.45
C GLN A 131 0.91 -13.55 -5.03
N ARG A 132 1.55 -12.58 -5.68
CA ARG A 132 1.28 -11.16 -5.40
C ARG A 132 -0.16 -10.77 -5.68
N THR A 133 -0.70 -11.23 -6.81
CA THR A 133 -2.10 -11.01 -7.15
C THR A 133 -3.01 -11.69 -6.13
N GLN A 134 -2.68 -12.91 -5.67
CA GLN A 134 -3.45 -13.56 -4.60
C GLN A 134 -3.38 -12.82 -3.27
N ASP A 135 -2.20 -12.41 -2.82
CA ASP A 135 -2.02 -11.60 -1.61
C ASP A 135 -2.82 -10.29 -1.69
N GLN A 136 -2.84 -9.64 -2.87
CA GLN A 136 -3.63 -8.43 -3.11
C GLN A 136 -5.13 -8.73 -3.05
N LEU A 137 -5.59 -9.80 -3.69
CA LEU A 137 -6.98 -10.23 -3.66
C LEU A 137 -7.44 -10.63 -2.26
N GLU A 138 -6.61 -11.31 -1.49
CA GLU A 138 -6.89 -11.68 -0.11
C GLU A 138 -7.01 -10.45 0.79
N ARG A 139 -6.11 -9.46 0.62
CA ARG A 139 -6.21 -8.17 1.33
C ARG A 139 -7.48 -7.41 0.94
N ALA A 140 -7.76 -7.28 -0.35
CA ALA A 140 -8.96 -6.59 -0.84
C ALA A 140 -10.24 -7.28 -0.35
N ASN A 141 -10.32 -8.61 -0.45
CA ASN A 141 -11.45 -9.39 0.07
C ASN A 141 -11.58 -9.26 1.59
N GLY A 142 -10.46 -9.26 2.31
CA GLY A 142 -10.43 -9.03 3.76
C GLY A 142 -11.01 -7.66 4.11
N GLN A 143 -10.58 -6.61 3.41
CA GLN A 143 -11.07 -5.25 3.61
C GLN A 143 -12.57 -5.12 3.28
N ILE A 144 -13.03 -5.67 2.15
CA ILE A 144 -14.46 -5.71 1.78
C ILE A 144 -15.27 -6.48 2.84
N THR A 145 -14.74 -7.58 3.37
CA THR A 145 -15.44 -8.38 4.39
C THR A 145 -15.63 -7.59 5.68
N VAL A 146 -14.59 -6.87 6.14
CA VAL A 146 -14.68 -5.97 7.30
C VAL A 146 -15.70 -4.87 7.02
N LEU A 147 -15.57 -4.18 5.89
CA LEU A 147 -16.49 -3.10 5.48
C LEU A 147 -17.95 -3.57 5.48
N ASN A 148 -18.26 -4.65 4.76
CA ASN A 148 -19.62 -5.16 4.65
C ASN A 148 -20.19 -5.55 6.03
N ARG A 149 -19.38 -6.22 6.86
CA ARG A 149 -19.79 -6.61 8.21
C ARG A 149 -20.12 -5.40 9.07
N VAL A 150 -19.24 -4.40 9.12
CA VAL A 150 -19.42 -3.21 9.96
C VAL A 150 -20.60 -2.37 9.46
N LEU A 151 -20.71 -2.13 8.15
CA LEU A 151 -21.86 -1.44 7.56
C LEU A 151 -23.18 -2.15 7.90
N ARG A 152 -23.24 -3.46 7.70
CA ARG A 152 -24.45 -4.25 7.97
C ARG A 152 -24.86 -4.20 9.43
N HIS A 153 -23.89 -4.17 10.34
CA HIS A 153 -24.13 -4.06 11.78
C HIS A 153 -24.65 -2.66 12.14
N ASN A 154 -23.98 -1.61 11.66
CA ASN A 154 -24.33 -0.21 11.92
C ASN A 154 -25.73 0.13 11.39
N ILE A 155 -26.01 -0.24 10.14
CA ILE A 155 -27.32 -0.05 9.52
C ILE A 155 -28.40 -0.79 10.31
N ARG A 156 -28.19 -2.05 10.67
CA ARG A 156 -29.18 -2.83 11.43
C ARG A 156 -29.48 -2.20 12.80
N ASN A 157 -28.45 -1.76 13.51
CA ASN A 157 -28.61 -1.21 14.86
C ASN A 157 -29.35 0.12 14.84
N ALA A 158 -28.90 1.08 14.02
CA ALA A 158 -29.55 2.38 13.91
C ALA A 158 -31.00 2.23 13.41
N MET A 159 -31.25 1.40 12.39
CA MET A 159 -32.61 1.16 11.91
C MET A 159 -33.51 0.47 12.95
N THR A 160 -32.94 -0.33 13.85
CA THR A 160 -33.69 -0.94 14.95
C THR A 160 -34.15 0.13 15.96
N VAL A 161 -33.27 1.07 16.30
CA VAL A 161 -33.59 2.20 17.19
C VAL A 161 -34.60 3.14 16.55
N VAL A 162 -34.36 3.57 15.31
CA VAL A 162 -35.28 4.43 14.53
C VAL A 162 -36.67 3.82 14.47
N ARG A 163 -36.77 2.54 14.12
CA ARG A 163 -38.05 1.84 14.04
C ARG A 163 -38.74 1.74 15.41
N GLY A 164 -37.99 1.46 16.47
CA GLY A 164 -38.55 1.40 17.84
C GLY A 164 -39.09 2.76 18.29
N ARG A 165 -38.32 3.83 18.09
CA ARG A 165 -38.75 5.20 18.43
C ARG A 165 -39.95 5.65 17.59
N ALA A 166 -39.95 5.37 16.29
CA ALA A 166 -41.08 5.70 15.42
C ALA A 166 -42.37 4.97 15.81
N GLN A 167 -42.27 3.72 16.31
CA GLN A 167 -43.42 3.00 16.87
C GLN A 167 -43.97 3.67 18.13
N LEU A 168 -43.11 4.16 19.02
CA LEU A 168 -43.52 4.89 20.22
C LEU A 168 -44.18 6.24 19.87
N VAL A 169 -43.63 6.97 18.90
CA VAL A 169 -44.24 8.22 18.38
C VAL A 169 -45.64 7.93 17.83
N ARG A 170 -45.80 6.90 17.00
CA ARG A 170 -47.10 6.53 16.42
C ARG A 170 -48.12 6.14 17.50
N ALA A 171 -47.72 5.31 18.47
CA ALA A 171 -48.60 4.86 19.55
C ALA A 171 -49.11 6.03 20.42
N ARG A 172 -48.28 7.05 20.65
CA ARG A 172 -48.69 8.25 21.40
C ARG A 172 -49.54 9.22 20.58
N GLY A 173 -49.23 9.38 19.30
CA GLY A 173 -50.07 10.17 18.38
C GLY A 173 -51.50 9.62 18.28
N GLU A 174 -51.67 8.29 18.31
CA GLU A 174 -52.97 7.63 18.37
C GLU A 174 -53.70 7.83 19.72
N ALA A 175 -52.96 8.02 20.81
CA ALA A 175 -53.49 8.29 22.14
C ALA A 175 -53.85 9.77 22.39
N GLY A 176 -53.49 10.68 21.47
CA GLY A 176 -53.76 12.12 21.58
C GLY A 176 -52.80 12.90 22.50
N ASP A 177 -51.75 12.26 23.02
CA ASP A 177 -50.70 12.90 23.82
C ASP A 177 -49.62 13.49 22.90
N ALA A 178 -49.78 14.76 22.54
CA ALA A 178 -48.75 15.56 21.86
C ALA A 178 -47.81 16.18 22.92
N ASP A 179 -47.04 15.33 23.59
CA ASP A 179 -46.20 15.71 24.72
C ASP A 179 -44.70 15.80 24.34
N THR A 180 -43.88 16.41 25.21
CA THR A 180 -42.41 16.57 25.09
C THR A 180 -41.70 15.25 24.73
N ALA A 181 -42.26 14.12 25.17
CA ALA A 181 -41.75 12.78 24.88
C ALA A 181 -41.83 12.36 23.39
N VAL A 182 -42.68 12.99 22.57
CA VAL A 182 -42.68 12.79 21.10
C VAL A 182 -41.48 13.50 20.48
N THR A 183 -41.19 14.72 20.93
CA THR A 183 -40.02 15.49 20.50
C THR A 183 -38.72 14.77 20.88
N ASP A 184 -38.62 14.21 22.09
CA ASP A 184 -37.44 13.42 22.49
C ASP A 184 -37.24 12.19 21.59
N HIS A 185 -38.32 11.50 21.20
CA HIS A 185 -38.21 10.36 20.30
C HIS A 185 -37.87 10.76 18.86
N ALA A 186 -38.34 11.92 18.40
CA ALA A 186 -37.98 12.48 17.11
C ALA A 186 -36.49 12.87 17.07
N ALA A 187 -35.98 13.53 18.12
CA ALA A 187 -34.56 13.86 18.24
C ALA A 187 -33.66 12.61 18.17
N VAL A 188 -34.03 11.52 18.87
CA VAL A 188 -33.29 10.24 18.79
C VAL A 188 -33.34 9.62 17.39
N ILE A 189 -34.45 9.80 16.64
CA ILE A 189 -34.55 9.34 15.25
C ILE A 189 -33.61 10.14 14.35
N GLU A 190 -33.60 11.47 14.49
CA GLU A 190 -32.73 12.37 13.73
C GLU A 190 -31.26 12.05 13.97
N GLU A 191 -30.85 11.92 15.24
CA GLU A 191 -29.48 11.52 15.63
C GLU A 191 -29.06 10.19 14.98
N ASN A 192 -29.94 9.18 14.99
CA ASN A 192 -29.64 7.89 14.37
C ASN A 192 -29.61 7.96 12.84
N ALA A 193 -30.37 8.87 12.22
CA ALA A 193 -30.35 9.10 10.78
C ALA A 193 -29.06 9.81 10.34
N GLU A 194 -28.62 10.82 11.08
CA GLU A 194 -27.34 11.51 10.88
C GLU A 194 -26.17 10.53 11.03
N ARG A 195 -26.20 9.68 12.06
CA ARG A 195 -25.22 8.60 12.23
C ARG A 195 -25.17 7.65 11.03
N LEU A 196 -26.32 7.34 10.40
CA LEU A 196 -26.34 6.51 9.19
C LEU A 196 -25.77 7.21 7.96
N LEU A 197 -25.98 8.53 7.84
CA LEU A 197 -25.38 9.34 6.78
C LEU A 197 -23.85 9.38 6.94
N SER A 198 -23.34 9.60 8.16
CA SER A 198 -21.92 9.56 8.47
C SER A 198 -21.30 8.20 8.09
N VAL A 199 -21.90 7.09 8.53
CA VAL A 199 -21.46 5.73 8.16
C VAL A 199 -21.46 5.51 6.63
N SER A 200 -22.45 6.05 5.92
CA SER A 200 -22.50 5.98 4.47
C SER A 200 -21.39 6.81 3.82
N ASP A 201 -21.00 7.93 4.41
CA ASP A 201 -19.93 8.78 3.93
C ASP A 201 -18.56 8.11 4.11
N HIS A 202 -18.30 7.56 5.30
CA HIS A 202 -17.12 6.73 5.56
C HIS A 202 -17.02 5.57 4.56
N ALA A 203 -18.14 4.90 4.25
CA ALA A 203 -18.16 3.82 3.27
C ALA A 203 -17.68 4.27 1.88
N ARG A 204 -18.09 5.46 1.44
CA ARG A 204 -17.67 6.03 0.14
C ARG A 204 -16.20 6.39 0.13
N HIS A 205 -15.71 7.02 1.20
CA HIS A 205 -14.28 7.31 1.35
C HIS A 205 -13.43 6.03 1.36
N ILE A 206 -13.93 5.00 2.04
CA ILE A 206 -13.29 3.69 2.07
C ILE A 206 -13.26 3.03 0.69
N ASP A 207 -14.36 3.11 -0.09
CA ASP A 207 -14.41 2.57 -1.45
C ASP A 207 -13.42 3.28 -2.38
N ALA A 208 -13.32 4.61 -2.26
CA ALA A 208 -12.33 5.42 -2.97
C ALA A 208 -10.87 5.08 -2.58
N VAL A 209 -10.65 4.66 -1.33
CA VAL A 209 -9.35 4.17 -0.88
C VAL A 209 -9.12 2.77 -1.45
N ILE A 210 -10.00 1.79 -1.21
CA ILE A 210 -9.79 0.36 -1.53
C ILE A 210 -9.86 0.04 -3.03
N GLY A 211 -10.56 0.85 -3.83
CA GLY A 211 -10.82 0.63 -5.25
C GLY A 211 -9.60 0.28 -6.11
N PRO A 212 -9.81 -0.40 -7.26
CA PRO A 212 -8.73 -0.81 -8.15
C PRO A 212 -7.94 0.42 -8.64
N ASP A 213 -6.61 0.32 -8.64
CA ASP A 213 -5.69 1.34 -9.15
C ASP A 213 -5.97 1.65 -10.63
N ASP A 214 -6.89 2.56 -10.90
CA ASP A 214 -7.17 3.15 -12.21
C ASP A 214 -6.15 4.25 -12.57
N GLY A 215 -4.95 4.18 -11.98
CA GLY A 215 -3.81 5.03 -12.28
C GLY A 215 -3.79 6.38 -11.56
N ALA A 216 -4.86 6.72 -10.82
CA ALA A 216 -4.97 7.96 -10.04
C ALA A 216 -4.72 7.77 -8.52
N ALA A 217 -4.94 6.57 -7.98
CA ALA A 217 -4.91 6.29 -6.53
C ALA A 217 -3.48 6.19 -5.92
N ASP A 218 -2.46 6.02 -6.74
CA ASP A 218 -1.04 6.02 -6.34
C ASP A 218 -0.40 7.43 -6.42
N VAL A 219 -1.19 8.45 -6.79
CA VAL A 219 -0.70 9.84 -6.86
C VAL A 219 -0.69 10.41 -5.46
N ALA A 220 0.46 10.29 -4.79
CA ALA A 220 0.72 11.07 -3.58
C ALA A 220 0.54 12.56 -3.92
N THR A 221 -0.48 13.18 -3.35
CA THR A 221 -0.70 14.63 -3.42
C THR A 221 0.11 15.32 -2.34
N THR A 222 0.27 16.62 -2.48
CA THR A 222 0.79 17.47 -1.41
C THR A 222 -0.39 17.99 -0.59
N THR A 223 -0.39 17.71 0.71
CA THR A 223 -1.40 18.17 1.68
C THR A 223 -0.70 18.94 2.79
N ASP A 224 -1.22 20.11 3.18
CA ASP A 224 -0.69 20.82 4.35
C ASP A 224 -1.40 20.35 5.62
N LEU A 225 -0.62 19.71 6.50
CA LEU A 225 -1.15 19.20 7.77
C LEU A 225 -1.60 20.31 8.72
N VAL A 226 -0.96 21.49 8.69
CA VAL A 226 -1.33 22.60 9.57
C VAL A 226 -2.68 23.17 9.16
N GLU A 227 -2.86 23.46 7.87
CA GLU A 227 -4.14 23.93 7.30
C GLU A 227 -5.27 22.93 7.57
N THR A 228 -4.99 21.63 7.45
CA THR A 228 -5.95 20.56 7.75
C THR A 228 -6.38 20.59 9.21
N VAL A 229 -5.43 20.68 10.15
CA VAL A 229 -5.72 20.72 11.59
C VAL A 229 -6.50 22.00 11.92
N GLU A 230 -6.06 23.16 11.43
CA GLU A 230 -6.70 24.45 11.70
C GLU A 230 -8.15 24.49 11.21
N SER A 231 -8.40 24.10 9.96
CA SER A 231 -9.75 24.06 9.37
C SER A 231 -10.68 23.07 10.09
N THR A 232 -10.15 21.92 10.50
CA THR A 232 -10.91 20.93 11.28
C THR A 232 -11.28 21.48 12.66
N VAL A 233 -10.33 22.11 13.35
CA VAL A 233 -10.54 22.69 14.68
C VAL A 233 -11.53 23.85 14.61
N GLU A 234 -11.45 24.71 13.59
CA GLU A 234 -12.41 25.80 13.39
C GLU A 234 -13.84 25.27 13.25
N ARG A 235 -14.03 24.24 12.42
CA ARG A 235 -15.33 23.55 12.25
C ARG A 235 -15.82 22.95 13.57
N LEU A 236 -14.98 22.17 14.26
CA LEU A 236 -15.39 21.47 15.48
C LEU A 236 -15.66 22.42 16.65
N ARG A 237 -14.99 23.57 16.72
CA ARG A 237 -15.33 24.63 17.71
C ARG A 237 -16.74 25.18 17.51
N ALA A 238 -17.21 25.26 16.27
CA ALA A 238 -18.56 25.71 15.97
C ALA A 238 -19.62 24.65 16.31
N GLU A 239 -19.29 23.37 16.11
CA GLU A 239 -20.18 22.22 16.37
C GLU A 239 -20.20 21.82 17.86
N HIS A 240 -19.09 21.98 18.57
CA HIS A 240 -18.90 21.60 19.97
C HIS A 240 -18.33 22.77 20.81
N PRO A 241 -19.17 23.74 21.22
CA PRO A 241 -18.72 24.94 21.93
C PRO A 241 -18.11 24.67 23.31
N ASP A 242 -18.43 23.52 23.91
CA ASP A 242 -17.95 23.10 25.24
C ASP A 242 -16.58 22.38 25.19
N ALA A 243 -16.03 22.16 23.99
CA ALA A 243 -14.74 21.51 23.80
C ALA A 243 -13.58 22.53 23.89
N ASP A 244 -12.56 22.19 24.67
CA ASP A 244 -11.30 22.95 24.78
C ASP A 244 -10.25 22.36 23.82
N PHE A 245 -9.72 23.21 22.93
CA PHE A 245 -8.75 22.82 21.92
C PHE A 245 -7.43 23.54 22.14
N ASP A 246 -6.40 22.79 22.51
CA ASP A 246 -5.02 23.27 22.65
C ASP A 246 -4.24 22.92 21.37
N CYS A 247 -4.08 23.90 20.47
CA CYS A 247 -3.37 23.75 19.21
C CYS A 247 -2.38 24.90 19.06
N PRO A 248 -1.10 24.71 19.41
CA PRO A 248 -0.07 25.73 19.22
C PRO A 248 0.09 26.11 17.75
N GLU A 249 0.34 27.39 17.47
CA GLU A 249 0.68 27.84 16.12
C GLU A 249 1.88 27.07 15.57
N ALA A 250 1.76 26.60 14.33
CA ALA A 250 2.78 25.86 13.62
C ALA A 250 2.94 26.43 12.21
N GLU A 251 4.15 26.33 11.65
CA GLU A 251 4.36 26.70 10.25
C GLU A 251 3.84 25.62 9.30
N ALA A 252 3.27 26.05 8.17
CA ALA A 252 2.82 25.25 7.02
C ALA A 252 3.63 23.95 6.83
N CYS A 253 3.00 22.79 6.93
CA CYS A 253 3.70 21.51 6.96
C CYS A 253 3.21 20.60 5.84
N PRO A 254 3.64 20.84 4.59
CA PRO A 254 3.25 20.06 3.43
C PRO A 254 3.82 18.64 3.49
N VAL A 255 2.99 17.63 3.24
CA VAL A 255 3.34 16.21 3.22
C VAL A 255 2.90 15.54 1.93
N ARG A 256 3.62 14.49 1.54
CA ARG A 256 3.21 13.59 0.47
C ARG A 256 2.31 12.50 1.04
N ALA A 257 1.04 12.52 0.67
CA ALA A 257 0.07 11.56 1.18
C ALA A 257 -1.05 11.26 0.16
N HIS A 258 -1.89 10.28 0.48
CA HIS A 258 -3.09 9.96 -0.29
C HIS A 258 -4.06 11.17 -0.30
N PRO A 259 -4.87 11.39 -1.36
CA PRO A 259 -5.82 12.51 -1.43
C PRO A 259 -6.82 12.64 -0.28
N LEU A 260 -7.03 11.55 0.47
CA LEU A 260 -7.90 11.54 1.66
C LEU A 260 -7.13 11.72 2.98
N ALA A 261 -5.87 12.18 2.94
CA ALA A 261 -5.08 12.45 4.15
C ALA A 261 -5.77 13.48 5.07
N GLU A 262 -6.39 14.50 4.48
CA GLU A 262 -7.15 15.52 5.22
C GLU A 262 -8.32 14.91 5.97
N VAL A 263 -9.07 14.01 5.30
CA VAL A 263 -10.17 13.25 5.91
C VAL A 263 -9.62 12.40 7.06
N ALA A 264 -8.53 11.66 6.86
CA ALA A 264 -7.96 10.83 7.92
C ALA A 264 -7.49 11.64 9.14
N VAL A 265 -6.89 12.83 8.95
CA VAL A 265 -6.52 13.71 10.06
C VAL A 265 -7.78 14.21 10.76
N SER A 266 -8.78 14.65 9.99
CA SER A 266 -10.06 15.14 10.52
C SER A 266 -10.77 14.10 11.38
N GLU A 267 -10.81 12.84 10.92
CA GLU A 267 -11.42 11.71 11.63
C GLU A 267 -10.77 11.45 13.00
N VAL A 268 -9.45 11.63 13.13
CA VAL A 268 -8.78 11.45 14.41
C VAL A 268 -9.11 12.59 15.38
N ILE A 269 -9.19 13.82 14.88
CA ILE A 269 -9.56 15.00 15.70
C ILE A 269 -11.03 14.91 16.11
N GLU A 270 -11.92 14.53 15.20
CA GLU A 270 -13.35 14.36 15.49
C GLU A 270 -13.59 13.23 16.49
N ASN A 271 -12.88 12.11 16.37
CA ASN A 271 -12.93 11.05 17.37
C ASN A 271 -12.53 11.53 18.77
N ALA A 272 -11.51 12.40 18.88
CA ALA A 272 -11.07 12.96 20.15
C ALA A 272 -12.15 13.82 20.82
N VAL A 273 -12.97 14.54 20.04
CA VAL A 273 -14.06 15.39 20.56
C VAL A 273 -15.31 14.57 20.88
N VAL A 274 -15.76 13.75 19.93
CA VAL A 274 -17.03 13.00 20.02
C VAL A 274 -16.97 11.90 21.09
N HIS A 275 -15.78 11.37 21.37
CA HIS A 275 -15.59 10.27 22.31
C HIS A 275 -14.90 10.65 23.62
N ALA A 276 -14.79 11.94 23.96
CA ALA A 276 -14.15 12.42 25.19
C ALA A 276 -14.82 11.99 26.52
N GLY A 277 -16.01 11.37 26.48
CA GLY A 277 -16.71 10.90 27.67
C GLY A 277 -17.60 11.96 28.34
N GLU A 278 -17.80 11.87 29.66
CA GLU A 278 -18.66 12.79 30.42
C GLU A 278 -17.86 14.00 30.93
N GLY A 279 -18.08 15.18 30.33
CA GLY A 279 -17.44 16.45 30.72
C GLY A 279 -17.09 17.33 29.52
N PRO A 280 -16.55 18.54 29.74
CA PRO A 280 -15.93 19.31 28.67
C PRO A 280 -14.73 18.53 28.14
N SER A 281 -14.66 18.32 26.83
CA SER A 281 -13.57 17.59 26.20
C SER A 281 -12.31 18.45 26.11
N ARG A 282 -11.14 17.89 26.42
CA ARG A 282 -9.86 18.57 26.22
C ARG A 282 -9.05 17.84 25.16
N VAL A 283 -8.82 18.52 24.04
CA VAL A 283 -8.06 17.97 22.91
C VAL A 283 -6.77 18.77 22.71
N ASP A 284 -5.63 18.11 22.94
CA ASP A 284 -4.28 18.63 22.69
C ASP A 284 -3.77 18.14 21.34
N MET A 285 -3.35 19.08 20.49
CA MET A 285 -2.89 18.79 19.14
C MET A 285 -1.53 19.43 18.89
N SER A 286 -0.68 18.74 18.13
CA SER A 286 0.53 19.35 17.59
C SER A 286 0.93 18.74 16.26
N VAL A 287 1.45 19.59 15.37
CA VAL A 287 2.11 19.18 14.13
C VAL A 287 3.62 19.38 14.32
N ARG A 288 4.39 18.30 14.23
CA ARG A 288 5.85 18.33 14.42
C ARG A 288 6.57 17.85 13.17
N ARG A 289 7.57 18.62 12.75
CA ARG A 289 8.52 18.24 11.70
C ARG A 289 9.69 17.47 12.35
N ASP A 290 10.03 16.31 11.82
CA ASP A 290 11.18 15.51 12.24
C ASP A 290 11.90 14.90 11.02
N GLY A 291 13.10 15.40 10.73
CA GLY A 291 13.89 14.95 9.57
C GLY A 291 13.11 15.14 8.27
N ASP A 292 12.84 14.06 7.54
CA ASP A 292 12.05 14.02 6.30
C ASP A 292 10.57 13.66 6.55
N SER A 293 10.12 13.72 7.80
CA SER A 293 8.75 13.36 8.18
C SER A 293 8.04 14.48 8.93
N ALA A 294 6.72 14.41 8.92
CA ALA A 294 5.86 15.24 9.74
C ALA A 294 4.86 14.36 10.49
N THR A 295 4.58 14.71 11.74
CA THR A 295 3.70 13.95 12.62
C THR A 295 2.62 14.87 13.17
N VAL A 296 1.36 14.50 12.96
CA VAL A 296 0.21 15.04 13.70
C VAL A 296 0.04 14.19 14.95
N ARG A 297 0.04 14.83 16.12
CA ARG A 297 -0.32 14.23 17.41
C ARG A 297 -1.67 14.81 17.82
N VAL A 298 -2.61 13.93 18.16
CA VAL A 298 -3.89 14.27 18.80
C VAL A 298 -3.95 13.51 20.10
N ALA A 299 -4.18 14.21 21.21
CA ALA A 299 -4.34 13.65 22.53
C ALA A 299 -5.65 14.14 23.15
N ASP A 300 -6.45 13.22 23.66
CA ASP A 300 -7.71 13.48 24.34
C ASP A 300 -7.68 12.98 25.78
N ASP A 301 -8.60 13.49 26.60
CA ASP A 301 -8.87 13.08 27.99
C ASP A 301 -10.04 12.09 28.10
N GLY A 302 -10.36 11.39 27.01
CA GLY A 302 -11.44 10.43 26.95
C GLY A 302 -11.12 9.07 27.58
N PRO A 303 -12.10 8.14 27.63
CA PRO A 303 -11.91 6.79 28.18
C PRO A 303 -10.92 5.92 27.39
N GLY A 304 -10.40 6.44 26.27
CA GLY A 304 -9.46 5.79 25.37
C GLY A 304 -10.06 4.73 24.46
N ILE A 305 -9.27 4.30 23.46
CA ILE A 305 -9.72 3.31 22.49
C ILE A 305 -9.57 1.91 23.09
N PRO A 306 -10.61 1.05 23.05
CA PRO A 306 -10.50 -0.31 23.58
C PRO A 306 -9.31 -1.07 22.98
N PRO A 307 -8.48 -1.77 23.80
CA PRO A 307 -7.27 -2.44 23.31
C PRO A 307 -7.53 -3.43 22.16
N GLY A 308 -8.68 -4.10 22.16
CA GLY A 308 -9.08 -5.01 21.08
C GLY A 308 -9.32 -4.31 19.74
N THR A 309 -9.79 -3.06 19.77
CA THR A 309 -9.97 -2.22 18.57
C THR A 309 -8.63 -1.76 18.03
N VAL A 310 -7.73 -1.26 18.90
CA VAL A 310 -6.35 -0.88 18.52
C VAL A 310 -5.62 -2.05 17.89
N ASP A 311 -5.71 -3.23 18.50
CA ASP A 311 -5.09 -4.45 17.98
C ASP A 311 -5.64 -4.87 16.61
N ALA A 312 -6.96 -4.75 16.40
CA ALA A 312 -7.58 -5.05 15.11
C ALA A 312 -7.10 -4.11 14.01
N ILE A 313 -7.04 -2.81 14.31
CA ILE A 313 -6.55 -1.77 13.38
C ILE A 313 -5.06 -2.00 13.05
N ARG A 314 -4.23 -2.30 14.06
CA ARG A 314 -2.79 -2.60 13.88
C ARG A 314 -2.56 -3.83 13.00
N ARG A 315 -3.39 -4.86 13.13
CA ARG A 315 -3.25 -6.13 12.39
C ARG A 315 -3.85 -6.08 10.98
N GLY A 316 -4.73 -5.13 10.69
CA GLY A 316 -5.39 -5.02 9.38
C GLY A 316 -6.44 -6.10 9.11
N TYR A 317 -6.82 -6.90 10.12
CA TYR A 317 -7.96 -7.83 10.08
C TYR A 317 -8.67 -7.87 11.43
N GLU A 318 -10.00 -7.85 11.40
CA GLU A 318 -10.82 -7.67 12.60
C GLU A 318 -11.12 -9.01 13.31
N THR A 319 -10.94 -9.03 14.63
CA THR A 319 -11.59 -9.99 15.53
C THR A 319 -12.71 -9.30 16.29
N SER A 320 -13.95 -9.62 15.92
CA SER A 320 -15.17 -9.43 16.72
C SER A 320 -15.29 -8.09 17.46
N MET A 321 -15.61 -6.99 16.77
CA MET A 321 -15.94 -5.74 17.46
C MET A 321 -17.25 -5.84 18.24
N ARG A 322 -17.22 -5.33 19.48
CA ARG A 322 -18.37 -4.71 20.13
C ARG A 322 -18.24 -3.21 19.84
N HIS A 323 -19.27 -2.61 19.25
CA HIS A 323 -19.43 -1.18 18.89
C HIS A 323 -19.16 -0.80 17.43
N ALA A 324 -19.91 0.21 17.04
CA ALA A 324 -20.32 0.57 15.69
C ALA A 324 -19.53 1.78 15.13
N ASP A 325 -18.49 2.25 15.85
CA ASP A 325 -17.74 3.49 15.57
C ASP A 325 -16.37 3.24 14.92
N GLY A 326 -16.03 2.00 14.57
CA GLY A 326 -14.68 1.65 14.08
C GLY A 326 -14.36 2.08 12.64
N LEU A 327 -15.34 2.50 11.82
CA LEU A 327 -15.10 2.78 10.39
C LEU A 327 -14.17 3.97 10.16
N GLY A 328 -14.28 5.03 10.96
CA GLY A 328 -13.39 6.19 10.88
C GLY A 328 -11.93 5.79 11.10
N LEU A 329 -11.64 5.05 12.17
CA LEU A 329 -10.27 4.57 12.43
C LEU A 329 -9.75 3.57 11.38
N TRP A 330 -10.62 2.78 10.76
CA TRP A 330 -10.24 1.94 9.61
C TRP A 330 -9.90 2.77 8.37
N LEU A 331 -10.66 3.83 8.09
CA LEU A 331 -10.35 4.79 7.03
C LEU A 331 -8.99 5.43 7.28
N VAL A 332 -8.73 5.92 8.49
CA VAL A 332 -7.42 6.48 8.89
C VAL A 332 -6.31 5.48 8.62
N ARG A 333 -6.46 4.24 9.08
CA ARG A 333 -5.47 3.17 8.89
C ARG A 333 -5.16 2.94 7.41
N TRP A 334 -6.17 2.82 6.55
CA TRP A 334 -5.96 2.54 5.13
C TRP A 334 -5.40 3.73 4.37
N VAL A 335 -5.81 4.95 4.70
CA VAL A 335 -5.24 6.19 4.12
C VAL A 335 -3.77 6.31 4.49
N VAL A 336 -3.42 6.06 5.76
CA VAL A 336 -2.02 6.11 6.23
C VAL A 336 -1.18 5.01 5.58
N ASP A 337 -1.71 3.79 5.48
CA ASP A 337 -1.02 2.67 4.81
C ASP A 337 -0.78 2.96 3.32
N ARG A 338 -1.76 3.52 2.60
CA ARG A 338 -1.60 3.97 1.21
C ARG A 338 -0.65 5.15 1.05
N SER A 339 -0.53 5.98 2.07
CA SER A 339 0.43 7.09 2.11
C SER A 339 1.85 6.65 2.50
N ALA A 340 2.10 5.34 2.69
CA ALA A 340 3.33 4.81 3.26
C ALA A 340 3.72 5.47 4.62
N GLY A 341 2.72 5.96 5.35
CA GLY A 341 2.87 6.62 6.63
C GLY A 341 2.97 5.65 7.80
N ALA A 342 2.88 6.18 9.02
CA ALA A 342 2.71 5.37 10.22
C ALA A 342 1.58 5.91 11.10
N LEU A 343 0.82 4.97 11.68
CA LEU A 343 -0.25 5.23 12.63
C LEU A 343 0.09 4.56 13.96
N GLU A 344 0.18 5.35 15.02
CA GLU A 344 0.50 4.91 16.36
C GLU A 344 -0.62 5.29 17.34
N PHE A 345 -0.82 4.42 18.33
CA PHE A 345 -1.79 4.58 19.40
C PHE A 345 -1.06 4.36 20.71
N ASP A 346 -1.06 5.34 21.60
CA ASP A 346 -0.56 5.24 22.97
C ASP A 346 -1.67 5.62 23.94
N ALA A 347 -1.71 4.96 25.10
CA ALA A 347 -2.53 5.43 26.21
C ALA A 347 -1.75 6.48 26.99
N ASP A 348 -2.37 7.62 27.28
CA ASP A 348 -1.91 8.53 28.33
C ASP A 348 -2.65 8.20 29.63
N CYS A 349 -2.14 8.66 30.77
CA CYS A 349 -2.60 8.32 32.12
C CYS A 349 -4.13 8.43 32.29
N ASP A 350 -4.73 9.39 31.58
CA ASP A 350 -6.14 9.76 31.64
C ASP A 350 -6.83 9.78 30.25
N GLY A 351 -6.20 9.23 29.20
CA GLY A 351 -6.68 9.45 27.83
C GLY A 351 -6.02 8.65 26.70
N GLN A 352 -6.26 9.05 25.46
CA GLN A 352 -5.69 8.44 24.26
C GLN A 352 -4.83 9.42 23.48
N VAL A 353 -3.69 8.93 22.98
CA VAL A 353 -2.85 9.64 22.02
C VAL A 353 -2.83 8.87 20.71
N VAL A 354 -3.14 9.57 19.62
CA VAL A 354 -3.02 9.07 18.26
C VAL A 354 -1.96 9.89 17.54
N ARG A 355 -1.04 9.22 16.85
CA ARG A 355 -0.03 9.87 16.01
C ARG A 355 -0.12 9.38 14.58
N ILE A 356 -0.22 10.32 13.65
CA ILE A 356 -0.17 10.07 12.22
C ILE A 356 1.10 10.70 11.67
N ARG A 357 1.96 9.88 11.05
CA ARG A 357 3.22 10.31 10.44
C ARG A 357 3.18 10.14 8.93
N PHE A 358 3.53 11.18 8.20
CA PHE A 358 3.70 11.19 6.74
C PHE A 358 5.12 11.62 6.33
N GLU A 359 5.48 11.37 5.08
CA GLU A 359 6.71 11.90 4.47
C GLU A 359 6.50 13.38 4.12
N ARG A 360 7.45 14.25 4.50
CA ARG A 360 7.34 15.69 4.23
C ARG A 360 7.57 15.95 2.74
N ALA A 361 6.71 16.79 2.15
CA ALA A 361 6.97 17.34 0.83
C ALA A 361 7.91 18.54 1.00
N VAL A 362 9.09 18.49 0.40
CA VAL A 362 9.92 19.68 0.28
C VAL A 362 9.27 20.56 -0.78
N LEU A 363 8.63 21.66 -0.36
CA LEU A 363 8.29 22.73 -1.28
C LEU A 363 9.61 23.30 -1.81
N PRO A 364 9.82 23.40 -3.13
CA PRO A 364 11.00 24.10 -3.65
C PRO A 364 11.00 25.52 -3.09
N ASP A 365 12.15 25.95 -2.57
CA ASP A 365 12.33 27.27 -1.97
C ASP A 365 11.80 28.35 -2.92
N ALA A 366 11.07 29.31 -2.36
CA ALA A 366 10.44 30.39 -3.11
C ALA A 366 11.44 31.25 -3.93
N ASP A 367 12.74 31.16 -3.62
CA ASP A 367 13.83 31.86 -4.32
C ASP A 367 14.07 31.36 -5.76
N GLU A 368 13.68 30.13 -6.12
CA GLU A 368 13.89 29.65 -7.51
C GLU A 368 12.82 30.17 -8.50
N ARG A 369 11.67 30.66 -8.00
CA ARG A 369 10.61 31.22 -8.86
C ARG A 369 10.98 32.56 -9.48
N GLU A 370 11.89 33.32 -8.88
CA GLU A 370 12.30 34.62 -9.41
C GLU A 370 13.33 34.48 -10.56
N THR A 371 14.12 33.41 -10.57
CA THR A 371 15.07 33.12 -11.66
C THR A 371 14.44 32.61 -12.95
N ALA A 372 13.23 32.02 -12.89
CA ALA A 372 12.55 31.47 -14.08
C ALA A 372 11.71 32.51 -14.86
N GLY A 373 11.56 33.74 -14.34
CA GLY A 373 10.63 34.74 -14.88
C GLY A 373 11.16 35.73 -15.92
N THR A 374 12.45 35.68 -16.31
CA THR A 374 13.07 36.78 -17.09
C THR A 374 13.42 36.46 -18.56
N GLU A 375 13.18 35.26 -19.07
CA GLU A 375 13.33 35.03 -20.53
C GLU A 375 12.03 35.36 -21.28
N ARG A 376 11.86 36.65 -21.61
CA ARG A 376 10.95 37.04 -22.70
C ARG A 376 11.49 36.46 -24.02
N PRO A 377 10.67 35.78 -24.82
CA PRO A 377 11.09 35.33 -26.15
C PRO A 377 11.29 36.55 -27.07
N THR A 378 12.45 36.62 -27.70
CA THR A 378 12.75 37.55 -28.79
C THR A 378 11.79 37.32 -29.95
N PRO A 379 11.13 38.35 -30.53
CA PRO A 379 10.25 38.16 -31.68
C PRO A 379 11.06 37.73 -32.91
N PRO A 380 10.50 36.89 -33.80
CA PRO A 380 11.20 36.45 -34.99
C PRO A 380 11.35 37.61 -36.00
N GLU A 381 12.55 37.75 -36.57
CA GLU A 381 12.82 38.63 -37.72
C GLU A 381 11.98 38.18 -38.92
N ILE A 382 11.12 39.07 -39.41
CA ILE A 382 10.41 38.89 -40.67
C ILE A 382 11.40 39.27 -41.77
N GLY A 383 11.89 38.26 -42.49
CA GLY A 383 12.70 38.46 -43.69
C GLY A 383 11.87 39.08 -44.81
N ASP A 384 12.33 40.24 -45.28
CA ASP A 384 11.83 40.96 -46.45
C ASP A 384 12.01 40.08 -47.71
N ALA A 385 10.90 39.61 -48.28
CA ALA A 385 10.90 39.03 -49.62
C ALA A 385 10.74 40.18 -50.62
N ALA A 386 11.88 40.77 -50.99
CA ALA A 386 11.97 41.67 -52.13
C ALA A 386 11.65 40.90 -53.43
N SER A 387 10.80 41.53 -54.22
CA SER A 387 10.64 41.40 -55.66
C SER A 387 11.97 41.28 -56.40
N ASP A 388 12.02 40.44 -57.44
CA ASP A 388 12.44 40.87 -58.77
C ASP A 388 12.12 39.80 -59.84
N ASP A 389 11.95 40.34 -61.06
CA ASP A 389 11.53 39.80 -62.36
C ASP A 389 12.02 38.40 -62.79
#